data_AF-A0A6P0XVW0-F1
#
_entry.id   AF-A0A6P0XVW0-F1
#
_cell.length_a   1.000
_cell.length_b   1.000
_cell.length_c   1.000
_cell.angle_alpha   90.00
_cell.angle_beta   90.00
_cell.angle_gamma   90.00
#
_symmetry.space_group_name_H-M   'P 1'
#
loop_
_entity.id
_entity.type
_entity.pdbx_description
1 polymer ?
#
loop_
_entity_poly.entity_id
_entity_poly.type
_entity_poly.pdbx_seq_one_letter_code
_entity_poly.pdbx_strand_id
1 'polypeptide(L)'
;MKPNSTQWWESKFGGLPYLPRTIDYPTNKKGEYLKLLAQLNFSEMPLLENFPTQGILQFYIDGNDPSHGLDIYAPTNQDGFKILYFE
;
A
#
# COMPACT_ATOMS: atom_id res chain seq x y z
N MET A 1 -18.45 5.97 16.85
CA MET A 1 -17.76 4.68 16.67
C MET A 1 -16.27 4.90 16.87
N LYS A 2 -15.60 4.11 17.72
CA LYS A 2 -14.13 4.07 17.67
C LYS A 2 -13.79 3.42 16.32
N PRO A 3 -12.92 4.00 15.48
CA PRO A 3 -12.45 3.28 14.31
C PRO A 3 -11.87 1.96 14.80
N ASN A 4 -12.29 0.84 14.21
CA ASN A 4 -11.67 -0.46 14.49
C ASN A 4 -10.19 -0.30 14.13
N SER A 5 -9.30 -0.24 15.12
CA SER A 5 -7.87 -0.13 14.86
C SER A 5 -7.37 -1.51 14.48
N THR A 6 -7.00 -1.67 13.21
CA THR A 6 -6.27 -2.84 12.75
C THR A 6 -4.83 -2.77 13.23
N GLN A 7 -4.27 -3.89 13.65
CA GLN A 7 -2.86 -4.01 13.98
C GLN A 7 -2.01 -3.70 12.75
N TRP A 8 -0.74 -3.34 12.97
CA TRP A 8 0.16 -2.90 11.91
C TRP A 8 0.24 -3.87 10.73
N TRP A 9 0.27 -5.18 11.01
CA TRP A 9 0.42 -6.26 10.02
C TRP A 9 -0.89 -6.80 9.44
N GLU A 10 -2.06 -6.41 9.97
CA GLU A 10 -3.34 -6.94 9.50
C GLU A 10 -3.70 -6.38 8.11
N SER A 11 -4.44 -7.15 7.34
CA SER A 11 -5.06 -6.67 6.11
C SER A 11 -6.02 -5.52 6.41
N LYS A 12 -5.95 -4.44 5.64
CA LYS A 12 -6.75 -3.22 5.88
C LYS A 12 -6.91 -2.36 4.64
N PHE A 13 -7.95 -1.53 4.65
CA PHE A 13 -8.08 -0.38 3.75
C PHE A 13 -7.75 0.90 4.50
N GLY A 14 -6.88 1.73 3.94
CA GLY A 14 -6.41 2.95 4.59
C GLY A 14 -5.74 2.74 5.94
N GLY A 15 -5.59 3.84 6.69
CA GLY A 15 -4.92 3.83 7.99
C GLY A 15 -3.40 3.84 7.88
N LEU A 16 -2.73 3.43 8.96
CA LEU A 16 -1.27 3.37 9.00
C LEU A 16 -0.77 1.98 8.54
N PRO A 17 0.22 1.93 7.63
CA PRO A 17 0.79 0.68 7.13
C PRO A 17 1.75 0.05 8.15
N TYR A 18 2.01 -1.25 7.98
CA TYR A 18 3.27 -1.83 8.45
C TYR A 18 4.44 -1.22 7.67
N LEU A 19 5.45 -0.65 8.33
CA LEU A 19 6.63 -0.15 7.63
C LEU A 19 7.88 -0.41 8.47
N PRO A 20 8.86 -1.19 7.95
CA PRO A 20 10.14 -1.35 8.63
C PRO A 20 10.85 0.00 8.76
N ARG A 21 11.56 0.21 9.87
CA ARG A 21 12.26 1.47 10.16
C ARG A 21 13.36 1.85 9.16
N THR A 22 13.80 0.88 8.35
CA THR A 22 14.83 1.05 7.33
C THR A 22 14.26 1.47 5.97
N ILE A 23 12.94 1.58 5.85
CA ILE A 23 12.25 1.91 4.60
C ILE A 23 11.68 3.31 4.73
N ASP A 24 12.04 4.18 3.79
CA ASP A 24 11.45 5.51 3.69
C ASP A 24 9.98 5.39 3.30
N TYR A 25 9.15 6.23 3.91
CA TYR A 25 7.73 6.27 3.60
C TYR A 25 7.51 6.72 2.14
N PRO A 26 6.67 6.04 1.35
CA PRO A 26 6.55 6.30 -0.08
C PRO A 26 6.04 7.72 -0.39
N THR A 27 6.74 8.40 -1.29
CA THR A 27 6.37 9.74 -1.81
C THR A 27 6.15 9.72 -3.31
N ASN A 28 5.39 10.69 -3.80
CA ASN A 28 5.35 11.03 -5.22
C ASN A 28 6.64 11.76 -5.67
N LYS A 29 6.74 12.09 -6.96
CA LYS A 29 7.87 12.85 -7.54
C LYS A 29 8.07 14.26 -6.97
N LYS A 30 7.05 14.84 -6.33
CA LYS A 30 7.12 16.14 -5.66
C LYS A 30 7.60 16.03 -4.21
N GLY A 31 7.84 14.82 -3.71
CA GLY A 31 8.19 14.56 -2.31
C GLY A 31 7.00 14.53 -1.36
N GLU A 32 5.77 14.51 -1.88
CA GLU A 32 4.56 14.46 -1.06
C GLU A 32 4.25 13.01 -0.69
N TYR A 33 3.91 12.76 0.58
CA TYR A 33 3.62 11.42 1.07
C TYR A 33 2.35 10.83 0.44
N LEU A 34 2.44 9.58 0.00
CA LEU A 34 1.31 8.84 -0.53
C LEU A 34 0.45 8.26 0.60
N LYS A 35 -0.85 8.12 0.37
CA LYS A 35 -1.76 7.50 1.34
C LYS A 35 -1.83 6.00 1.09
N LEU A 36 -1.82 5.20 2.15
CA LEU A 36 -2.13 3.78 2.03
C LEU A 36 -3.56 3.65 1.52
N LEU A 37 -3.74 2.96 0.39
CA LEU A 37 -5.05 2.55 -0.11
C LEU A 37 -5.46 1.23 0.55
N ALA A 38 -4.56 0.25 0.48
CA ALA A 38 -4.79 -1.08 1.04
C ALA A 38 -3.49 -1.76 1.42
N GLN A 39 -3.58 -2.66 2.40
CA GLN A 39 -2.56 -3.61 2.79
C GLN A 39 -3.20 -4.99 2.84
N LEU A 40 -2.48 -5.98 2.32
CA LEU A 40 -2.85 -7.39 2.32
C LEU A 40 -1.77 -8.18 3.02
N ASN A 41 -2.13 -8.95 4.04
CA ASN A 41 -1.27 -9.95 4.64
C ASN A 41 -1.61 -11.31 4.04
N PHE A 42 -0.70 -11.91 3.28
CA PHE A 42 -0.96 -13.18 2.61
C PHE A 42 -1.23 -14.33 3.57
N SER A 43 -0.75 -14.25 4.82
CA SER A 43 -1.06 -15.23 5.87
C SER A 43 -2.53 -15.21 6.31
N GLU A 44 -3.29 -14.15 5.98
CA GLU A 44 -4.72 -14.01 6.28
C GLU A 44 -5.61 -14.40 5.09
N MET A 45 -5.02 -14.65 3.92
CA MET A 45 -5.75 -14.98 2.70
C MET A 45 -5.89 -16.50 2.51
N PRO A 46 -6.92 -16.96 1.78
CA PRO A 46 -6.91 -18.30 1.22
C PRO A 46 -5.66 -18.51 0.37
N LEU A 47 -5.13 -19.74 0.37
CA LEU A 47 -4.01 -20.10 -0.50
C LEU A 47 -4.45 -20.00 -1.95
N LEU A 48 -3.70 -19.23 -2.74
CA LEU A 48 -3.93 -19.07 -4.18
C LEU A 48 -2.72 -19.61 -4.94
N GLU A 49 -2.98 -20.36 -6.01
CA GLU A 49 -1.92 -20.88 -6.88
C GLU A 49 -1.09 -19.72 -7.45
N ASN A 50 0.24 -19.84 -7.39
CA ASN A 50 1.21 -18.82 -7.83
C ASN A 50 1.23 -17.52 -7.01
N PHE A 51 0.62 -17.48 -5.81
CA PHE A 51 0.75 -16.37 -4.87
C PHE A 51 1.61 -16.74 -3.65
N PRO A 52 2.24 -15.76 -2.98
CA PRO A 52 2.89 -15.99 -1.71
C PRO A 52 1.92 -16.51 -0.64
N THR A 53 2.42 -17.31 0.28
CA THR A 53 1.65 -17.77 1.45
C THR A 53 1.84 -16.89 2.68
N GLN A 54 2.81 -15.97 2.62
CA GLN A 54 3.16 -15.02 3.68
C GLN A 54 3.69 -13.72 3.06
N GLY A 55 3.94 -12.73 3.92
CA GLY A 55 4.37 -11.40 3.53
C GLY A 55 3.21 -10.42 3.36
N ILE A 56 3.56 -9.14 3.35
CA ILE A 56 2.63 -8.00 3.36
C ILE A 56 2.78 -7.23 2.04
N LEU A 57 1.72 -7.19 1.25
CA LEU A 57 1.60 -6.39 0.04
C LEU A 57 0.84 -5.09 0.34
N GLN A 58 1.35 -3.96 -0.14
CA GLN A 58 0.78 -2.64 0.10
C GLN A 58 0.61 -1.84 -1.17
N PHE A 59 -0.49 -1.08 -1.22
CA PHE A 59 -0.84 -0.19 -2.31
C PHE A 59 -0.95 1.23 -1.77
N TYR A 60 -0.19 2.15 -2.33
CA TYR A 60 -0.19 3.56 -1.97
C TYR A 60 -0.62 4.41 -3.16
N ILE A 61 -1.39 5.48 -2.93
CA ILE A 61 -1.91 6.39 -3.95
C ILE A 61 -1.73 7.85 -3.54
N ASP A 62 -1.70 8.75 -4.52
CA ASP A 62 -1.66 10.18 -4.26
C ASP A 62 -3.04 10.66 -3.80
N GLY A 63 -3.16 10.95 -2.51
CA GLY A 63 -4.41 11.39 -1.91
C GLY A 63 -4.74 12.86 -2.11
N ASN A 64 -3.87 13.62 -2.78
CA ASN A 64 -4.03 15.04 -3.09
C ASN A 64 -4.21 15.28 -4.59
N ASP A 65 -3.89 14.29 -5.43
CA ASP A 65 -4.15 14.31 -6.86
C ASP A 65 -5.62 13.90 -7.17
N PRO A 66 -6.37 14.66 -8.00
CA PRO A 66 -7.75 14.32 -8.38
C PRO A 66 -7.92 12.96 -9.08
N SER A 67 -6.87 12.47 -9.73
CA SER A 67 -6.82 11.17 -10.40
C SER A 67 -6.26 10.06 -9.52
N HIS A 68 -5.94 10.37 -8.26
CA HIS A 68 -5.33 9.44 -7.31
C HIS A 68 -3.97 8.88 -7.76
N GLY A 69 -3.23 9.69 -8.53
CA GLY A 69 -1.91 9.31 -9.04
C GLY A 69 -1.94 8.39 -10.26
N LEU A 70 -3.09 8.28 -10.93
CA LEU A 70 -3.24 7.53 -12.17
C LEU A 70 -2.50 8.22 -13.33
N ASP A 71 -1.62 7.47 -13.98
CA ASP A 71 -1.04 7.84 -15.26
C ASP A 71 -1.74 7.04 -16.37
N ILE A 72 -2.65 7.69 -17.09
CA ILE A 72 -3.45 7.03 -18.16
C ILE A 72 -2.61 6.63 -19.38
N TYR A 73 -1.43 7.23 -19.55
CA TYR A 73 -0.56 6.95 -20.70
C TYR A 73 0.49 5.89 -20.35
N ALA A 74 0.90 5.81 -19.07
CA ALA A 74 1.81 4.82 -18.54
C ALA A 74 1.27 4.22 -17.23
N PRO A 75 0.29 3.30 -17.26
CA PRO A 75 -0.44 2.83 -16.07
C PRO A 75 0.41 2.07 -15.04
N THR A 76 1.61 1.63 -15.41
CA THR A 76 2.58 0.98 -14.50
C THR A 76 3.63 1.95 -13.96
N ASN A 77 3.60 3.23 -14.36
CA ASN A 77 4.48 4.26 -13.86
C ASN A 77 4.13 4.60 -12.41
N GLN A 78 4.98 4.16 -11.49
CA GLN A 78 4.77 4.30 -10.04
C GLN A 78 5.19 5.69 -9.52
N ASP A 79 4.79 6.76 -10.19
CA ASP A 79 5.08 8.13 -9.77
C ASP A 79 4.01 8.68 -8.83
N GLY A 80 2.74 8.42 -9.15
CA GLY A 80 1.57 8.82 -8.35
C GLY A 80 1.05 7.71 -7.45
N PHE A 81 1.56 6.48 -7.59
CA PHE A 81 1.25 5.35 -6.73
C PHE A 81 2.51 4.54 -6.44
N LYS A 82 2.52 3.74 -5.38
CA LYS A 82 3.61 2.79 -5.07
C LYS A 82 3.05 1.45 -4.65
N ILE A 83 3.71 0.39 -5.07
CA ILE A 83 3.47 -0.97 -4.60
C ILE A 83 4.72 -1.42 -3.83
N LEU A 84 4.53 -1.80 -2.57
CA LEU A 84 5.59 -2.35 -1.72
C LEU A 84 5.21 -3.77 -1.30
N TYR A 85 6.18 -4.66 -1.30
CA TYR A 85 6.03 -6.02 -0.78
C TYR A 85 7.14 -6.28 0.24
N PHE A 86 6.75 -6.78 1.42
CA PHE A 86 7.64 -7.20 2.48
C PHE A 86 7.43 -8.69 2.71
N GLU A 87 8.49 -9.48 2.60
CA GLU A 87 8.46 -10.93 2.86
C GLU A 87 8.36 -11.25 4.36
#